data_AF-A0AAU0NV96-F1
#
_entry.id   AF-A0AAU0NV96-F1
#
_cell.length_a   1.000
_cell.length_b   1.000
_cell.length_c   1.000
_cell.angle_alpha   90.00
_cell.angle_beta   90.00
_cell.angle_gamma   90.00
#
_symmetry.space_group_name_H-M   'P 1'
#
loop_
_entity.id
_entity.type
_entity.pdbx_description
1 polymer ?
#
loop_
_entity_poly.entity_id
_entity_poly.type
_entity_poly.pdbx_seq_one_letter_code
_entity_poly.pdbx_strand_id
1 'polypeptide(L)'
;MENYLDNSNICIEKEIECSNAEDYKININNTLKSMISKDERICFAIIAERSGVTRFVIRQYPELRNYILEKMAYYKEIQVIDRKINRSLRSLLKNNKSVTFISLINKCKFTTDTVYHNEYIKQKIRSVIIDNVNKKGGAL
;
A
#
# COMPACT_ATOMS: atom_id res chain seq x y z
N MET A 1 -11.29 -58.22 15.78
CA MET A 1 -12.12 -57.24 16.51
C MET A 1 -11.35 -55.94 16.61
N GLU A 2 -11.89 -54.95 15.89
CA GLU A 2 -11.85 -53.49 16.05
C GLU A 2 -10.54 -52.77 16.44
N ASN A 3 -10.14 -51.92 15.47
CA ASN A 3 -9.30 -50.74 15.60
C ASN A 3 -9.84 -49.77 16.65
N TYR A 4 -8.94 -49.18 17.44
CA TYR A 4 -9.19 -47.90 18.11
C TYR A 4 -8.31 -46.81 17.49
N LEU A 5 -8.97 -45.95 16.69
CA LEU A 5 -8.56 -44.60 16.30
C LEU A 5 -8.33 -43.74 17.57
N ASP A 6 -7.20 -43.04 17.71
CA ASP A 6 -6.85 -41.71 17.14
C ASP A 6 -7.21 -40.55 18.08
N ASN A 7 -6.44 -39.46 17.91
CA ASN A 7 -6.53 -38.14 18.54
C ASN A 7 -5.81 -37.95 19.87
N SER A 8 -4.50 -38.14 19.86
CA SER A 8 -3.61 -37.28 20.64
C SER A 8 -3.75 -35.85 20.10
N ASN A 9 -4.70 -35.09 20.65
CA ASN A 9 -4.79 -33.65 20.53
C ASN A 9 -3.48 -33.04 21.06
N ILE A 10 -2.50 -32.90 20.17
CA ILE A 10 -1.35 -32.03 20.37
C ILE A 10 -1.92 -30.62 20.25
N CYS A 11 -2.44 -30.10 21.36
CA CYS A 11 -2.60 -28.68 21.57
C CYS A 11 -1.18 -28.11 21.61
N ILE A 12 -0.63 -27.80 20.44
CA ILE A 12 0.52 -26.93 20.35
C ILE A 12 0.01 -25.60 20.91
N GLU A 13 0.26 -25.36 22.19
CA GLU A 13 0.30 -24.03 22.76
C GLU A 13 1.38 -23.28 21.97
N LYS A 14 0.98 -22.73 20.82
CA LYS A 14 1.70 -21.61 20.24
C LYS A 14 1.65 -20.57 21.33
N GLU A 15 2.80 -20.28 21.94
CA GLU A 15 3.00 -19.09 22.74
C GLU A 15 2.31 -17.94 22.02
N ILE A 16 1.17 -17.51 22.55
CA ILE A 16 0.50 -16.32 22.06
C ILE A 16 1.40 -15.20 22.59
N GLU A 17 2.40 -14.83 21.80
CA GLU A 17 3.03 -13.53 21.93
C GLU A 17 1.88 -12.53 22.05
N CYS A 18 1.76 -11.91 23.22
CA CYS A 18 0.64 -11.04 23.53
C CYS A 18 0.85 -9.74 22.74
N SER A 19 0.59 -9.79 21.44
CA SER A 19 0.71 -8.65 20.54
C SER A 19 -0.26 -7.58 21.03
N ASN A 20 0.28 -6.42 21.37
CA ASN A 20 -0.57 -5.30 21.77
C ASN A 20 -1.26 -4.71 20.51
N ALA A 21 -2.26 -3.85 20.70
CA ALA A 21 -2.96 -3.21 19.58
C ALA A 21 -2.03 -2.47 18.59
N GLU A 22 -0.90 -1.95 19.07
CA GLU A 22 0.08 -1.23 18.26
C GLU A 22 0.86 -2.17 17.33
N ASP A 23 1.19 -3.39 17.77
CA ASP A 23 1.85 -4.40 16.92
C ASP A 23 0.99 -4.74 15.71
N TYR A 24 -0.32 -4.88 15.92
CA TYR A 24 -1.29 -5.05 14.83
C TYR A 24 -1.31 -3.83 13.90
N LYS A 25 -1.25 -2.59 14.41
CA LYS A 25 -1.17 -1.39 13.56
C LYS A 25 0.11 -1.35 12.73
N ILE A 26 1.24 -1.77 13.28
CA ILE A 26 2.50 -1.89 12.55
C ILE A 26 2.34 -2.89 11.39
N ASN A 27 1.76 -4.07 11.67
CA ASN A 27 1.50 -5.09 10.65
C ASN A 27 0.52 -4.61 9.57
N ILE A 28 -0.53 -3.88 9.95
CA ILE A 28 -1.47 -3.24 9.02
C ILE A 28 -0.73 -2.26 8.10
N ASN A 29 0.11 -1.38 8.67
CA ASN A 29 0.87 -0.40 7.90
C ASN A 29 1.86 -1.06 6.94
N ASN A 30 2.56 -2.11 7.38
CA ASN A 30 3.50 -2.86 6.56
C ASN A 30 2.79 -3.59 5.41
N THR A 31 1.64 -4.21 5.70
CA THR A 31 0.78 -4.84 4.70
C THR A 31 0.34 -3.83 3.65
N LEU A 32 -0.18 -2.66 4.06
CA LEU A 32 -0.61 -1.62 3.14
C LEU A 32 0.52 -1.07 2.27
N LYS A 33 1.70 -0.80 2.85
CA LYS A 33 2.89 -0.37 2.09
C LYS A 33 3.28 -1.39 1.03
N SER A 34 3.28 -2.68 1.38
CA SER A 34 3.57 -3.79 0.47
C SER A 34 2.54 -3.91 -0.66
N MET A 35 1.25 -3.73 -0.34
CA MET A 35 0.19 -3.74 -1.35
C MET A 35 0.33 -2.58 -2.34
N ILE A 36 0.74 -1.40 -1.89
CA ILE A 36 0.93 -0.23 -2.77
C ILE A 36 2.13 -0.42 -3.69
N SER A 37 3.27 -0.90 -3.17
CA SER A 37 4.46 -1.11 -3.98
C SER A 37 4.23 -2.13 -5.11
N LYS A 38 3.31 -3.06 -4.90
CA LYS A 38 2.90 -4.09 -5.86
C LYS A 38 1.66 -3.74 -6.70
N ASP A 39 1.10 -2.55 -6.52
CA ASP A 39 -0.17 -2.12 -7.16
C ASP A 39 -1.35 -3.09 -6.92
N GLU A 40 -1.38 -3.75 -5.74
CA GLU A 40 -2.40 -4.71 -5.36
C GLU A 40 -3.72 -4.04 -4.92
N ARG A 41 -4.84 -4.76 -5.05
CA ARG A 41 -6.16 -4.27 -4.63
C ARG A 41 -6.25 -4.16 -3.11
N ILE A 42 -6.45 -2.95 -2.61
CA ILE A 42 -6.68 -2.66 -1.18
C ILE A 42 -8.11 -3.05 -0.76
N CYS A 43 -8.23 -4.09 0.07
CA CYS A 43 -9.50 -4.61 0.61
C CYS A 43 -9.37 -4.97 2.09
N PHE A 44 -10.41 -4.71 2.89
CA PHE A 44 -10.40 -4.91 4.33
C PHE A 44 -10.06 -6.36 4.69
N ALA A 45 -10.72 -7.32 4.06
CA ALA A 45 -10.53 -8.74 4.34
C ALA A 45 -9.06 -9.18 4.14
N ILE A 46 -8.45 -8.74 3.03
CA ILE A 46 -7.06 -9.07 2.69
C ILE A 46 -6.09 -8.43 3.69
N ILE A 47 -6.34 -7.18 4.09
CA ILE A 47 -5.50 -6.48 5.06
C ILE A 47 -5.61 -7.15 6.43
N ALA A 48 -6.83 -7.42 6.88
CA ALA A 48 -7.07 -8.05 8.17
C ALA A 48 -6.39 -9.43 8.25
N GLU A 49 -6.56 -10.25 7.21
CA GLU A 49 -5.92 -11.57 7.11
C GLU A 49 -4.40 -11.49 7.16
N ARG A 50 -3.78 -10.70 6.27
CA ARG A 50 -2.31 -10.59 6.18
C ARG A 50 -1.66 -9.90 7.37
N SER A 51 -2.43 -9.12 8.13
CA SER A 51 -1.96 -8.44 9.34
C SER A 51 -2.27 -9.21 10.62
N GLY A 52 -2.83 -10.43 10.53
CA GLY A 52 -3.19 -11.24 11.69
C GLY A 52 -4.41 -10.74 12.48
N VAL A 53 -5.16 -9.78 11.94
CA VAL A 53 -6.34 -9.18 12.60
C VAL A 53 -7.55 -10.07 12.36
N THR A 54 -7.71 -11.06 13.23
CA THR A 54 -8.87 -11.97 13.20
C THR A 54 -10.11 -11.32 13.83
N ARG A 55 -11.26 -12.01 13.75
CA ARG A 55 -12.48 -11.59 14.47
C ARG A 55 -12.28 -11.54 15.99
N PHE A 56 -11.45 -12.44 16.53
CA PHE A 56 -11.11 -12.45 17.95
C PHE A 56 -10.30 -11.22 18.33
N VAL A 57 -9.27 -10.90 17.53
CA VAL A 57 -8.45 -9.70 17.71
C VAL A 57 -9.30 -8.43 17.63
N ILE A 58 -10.25 -8.32 16.71
CA ILE A 58 -11.17 -7.16 16.64
C ILE A 58 -12.08 -7.08 17.87
N ARG A 59 -12.49 -8.21 18.47
CA ARG A 59 -13.28 -8.18 19.72
C ARG A 59 -12.45 -7.67 20.89
N GLN A 60 -11.17 -8.02 20.92
CA GLN A 60 -10.22 -7.58 21.95
C GLN A 60 -9.78 -6.12 21.74
N TYR A 61 -9.63 -5.69 20.49
CA TYR A 61 -9.18 -4.37 20.06
C TYR A 61 -10.11 -3.80 18.95
N PRO A 62 -11.33 -3.34 19.30
CA PRO A 62 -12.32 -2.86 18.32
C PRO A 62 -11.84 -1.69 17.46
N GLU A 63 -10.93 -0.87 17.98
CA GLU A 63 -10.33 0.28 17.30
C GLU A 63 -9.57 -0.10 16.04
N LEU A 64 -9.03 -1.33 15.96
CA LEU A 64 -8.30 -1.80 14.78
C LEU A 64 -9.19 -1.83 13.53
N ARG A 65 -10.50 -2.08 13.70
CA ARG A 65 -11.43 -2.04 12.56
C ARG A 65 -11.47 -0.65 11.93
N ASN A 66 -11.63 0.39 12.74
CA ASN A 66 -11.67 1.76 12.26
C ASN A 66 -10.32 2.18 11.70
N TYR A 67 -9.24 1.79 12.37
CA TYR A 67 -7.88 2.06 11.90
C TYR A 67 -7.63 1.50 10.49
N ILE A 68 -8.02 0.26 10.22
CA ILE A 68 -7.90 -0.34 8.88
C ILE A 68 -8.71 0.47 7.86
N LEU A 69 -9.96 0.83 8.19
CA LEU A 69 -10.84 1.55 7.26
C LEU A 69 -10.29 2.94 6.90
N GLU A 70 -9.80 3.69 7.88
CA GLU A 70 -9.20 5.01 7.69
C GLU A 70 -7.93 4.92 6.81
N LYS A 71 -7.02 4.00 7.15
CA LYS A 71 -5.80 3.78 6.37
C LYS A 71 -6.11 3.32 4.95
N MET A 72 -7.09 2.44 4.77
CA MET A 72 -7.52 2.01 3.45
C MET A 72 -8.00 3.16 2.58
N ALA A 73 -8.79 4.08 3.11
CA ALA A 73 -9.28 5.24 2.36
C ALA A 73 -8.11 6.09 1.85
N TYR A 74 -7.22 6.47 2.78
CA TYR A 74 -6.00 7.21 2.46
C TYR A 74 -5.16 6.52 1.38
N TYR A 75 -4.84 5.24 1.55
CA TYR A 75 -3.95 4.55 0.61
C TYR A 75 -4.59 4.23 -0.74
N LYS A 76 -5.91 4.15 -0.83
CA LYS A 76 -6.60 4.09 -2.12
C LYS A 76 -6.42 5.38 -2.92
N GLU A 77 -6.50 6.54 -2.26
CA GLU A 77 -6.22 7.83 -2.92
C GLU A 77 -4.78 7.89 -3.43
N ILE A 78 -3.83 7.43 -2.61
CA ILE A 78 -2.43 7.32 -2.99
C ILE A 78 -2.25 6.43 -4.24
N GLN A 79 -2.89 5.25 -4.30
CA GLN A 79 -2.83 4.40 -5.50
C GLN A 79 -3.40 5.08 -6.75
N VAL A 80 -4.49 5.82 -6.61
CA VAL A 80 -5.08 6.57 -7.74
C VAL A 80 -4.10 7.62 -8.27
N ILE A 81 -3.46 8.37 -7.37
CA ILE A 81 -2.44 9.37 -7.71
C ILE A 81 -1.26 8.69 -8.42
N ASP A 82 -0.71 7.63 -7.84
CA ASP A 82 0.44 6.91 -8.38
C ASP A 82 0.17 6.35 -9.78
N ARG A 83 -0.99 5.72 -9.98
CA ARG A 83 -1.42 5.24 -11.30
C ARG A 83 -1.55 6.38 -12.30
N LYS A 84 -2.10 7.53 -11.89
CA LYS A 84 -2.28 8.70 -12.76
C LYS A 84 -0.93 9.28 -13.21
N ILE A 85 0.01 9.42 -12.30
CA ILE A 85 1.37 9.92 -12.58
C ILE A 85 2.11 8.93 -13.48
N ASN A 86 2.12 7.64 -13.14
CA ASN A 86 2.80 6.62 -13.93
C ASN A 86 2.22 6.49 -15.33
N ARG A 87 0.89 6.58 -15.49
CA ARG A 87 0.24 6.58 -16.81
C ARG A 87 0.63 7.81 -17.64
N SER A 88 0.71 8.96 -17.01
CA SER A 88 1.13 10.21 -17.65
C SER A 88 2.58 10.15 -18.11
N LEU A 89 3.48 9.64 -17.27
CA LEU A 89 4.88 9.37 -17.61
C LEU A 89 4.98 8.47 -18.85
N ARG A 90 4.35 7.28 -18.81
CA ARG A 90 4.37 6.34 -19.93
C ARG A 90 3.85 6.98 -21.21
N SER A 91 2.80 7.79 -21.13
CA SER A 91 2.27 8.51 -22.29
C SER A 91 3.24 9.58 -22.84
N LEU A 92 3.95 10.30 -21.98
CA LEU A 92 4.95 11.29 -22.43
C LEU A 92 6.13 10.59 -23.10
N LEU A 93 6.65 9.52 -22.49
CA LEU A 93 7.75 8.73 -23.03
C LEU A 93 7.38 8.10 -24.38
N LYS A 94 6.20 7.48 -24.50
CA LYS A 94 5.71 6.91 -25.77
C LYS A 94 5.65 7.93 -26.90
N ASN A 95 5.38 9.19 -26.57
CA ASN A 95 5.29 10.28 -27.54
C ASN A 95 6.60 11.06 -27.71
N ASN A 96 7.73 10.55 -27.19
CA ASN A 96 9.04 11.21 -27.19
C ASN A 96 9.02 12.65 -26.65
N LYS A 97 8.12 12.94 -25.71
CA LYS A 97 8.02 14.26 -25.07
C LYS A 97 8.95 14.36 -23.87
N SER A 98 9.38 15.58 -23.56
CA SER A 98 10.18 15.84 -22.36
C SER A 98 9.37 15.55 -21.08
N VAL A 99 10.02 14.87 -20.15
CA VAL A 99 9.47 14.55 -18.83
C VAL A 99 9.99 15.61 -17.87
N THR A 100 9.17 16.64 -17.62
CA THR A 100 9.46 17.74 -16.70
C THR A 100 8.36 17.82 -15.65
N PHE A 101 8.60 18.57 -14.59
CA PHE A 101 7.61 18.78 -13.53
C PHE A 101 6.30 19.33 -14.10
N ILE A 102 6.38 20.37 -14.93
CA ILE A 102 5.22 20.99 -15.58
C ILE A 102 4.55 20.04 -16.58
N SER A 103 5.31 19.28 -17.38
CA SER A 103 4.70 18.36 -18.36
C SER A 103 3.92 17.23 -17.69
N LEU A 104 4.39 16.73 -16.54
CA LEU A 104 3.67 15.75 -15.73
C LEU A 104 2.42 16.33 -15.06
N ILE A 105 2.50 17.53 -14.48
CA ILE A 105 1.34 18.23 -13.89
C ILE A 105 0.23 18.39 -14.93
N ASN A 106 0.58 18.96 -16.09
CA ASN A 106 -0.37 19.22 -17.16
C ASN A 106 -0.97 17.93 -17.70
N LYS A 107 -0.15 16.88 -17.90
CA LYS A 107 -0.63 15.59 -18.39
C LYS A 107 -1.53 14.87 -17.37
N CYS A 108 -1.22 14.99 -16.08
CA CYS A 108 -2.05 14.50 -14.99
C CYS A 108 -3.29 15.36 -14.76
N LYS A 109 -3.42 16.53 -15.39
CA LYS A 109 -4.48 17.51 -15.10
C LYS A 109 -4.56 17.88 -13.62
N PHE A 110 -3.42 18.00 -12.94
CA PHE A 110 -3.39 18.60 -11.60
C PHE A 110 -3.34 20.11 -11.76
N THR A 111 -4.05 20.84 -10.89
CA THR A 111 -3.85 22.29 -10.80
C THR A 111 -2.55 22.56 -10.06
N THR A 112 -1.93 23.71 -10.33
CA THR A 112 -0.74 24.14 -9.59
C THR A 112 -1.03 24.18 -8.09
N ASP A 113 -2.17 24.75 -7.70
CA ASP A 113 -2.64 24.83 -6.32
C ASP A 113 -2.69 23.45 -5.63
N THR A 114 -3.29 22.44 -6.28
CA THR A 114 -3.34 21.07 -5.73
C THR A 114 -1.94 20.50 -5.51
N VAL A 115 -0.99 20.77 -6.42
CA VAL A 115 0.38 20.25 -6.29
C VAL A 115 1.16 21.00 -5.20
N TYR A 116 0.90 22.29 -5.00
CA TYR A 116 1.56 23.07 -3.96
C TYR A 116 1.11 22.63 -2.55
N HIS A 117 -0.18 22.34 -2.37
CA HIS A 117 -0.74 21.98 -1.08
C HIS A 117 -0.73 20.47 -0.79
N ASN A 118 -0.55 19.62 -1.82
CA ASN A 118 -0.41 18.18 -1.65
C ASN A 118 1.05 17.75 -1.80
N GLU A 119 1.76 17.70 -0.66
CA GLU A 119 3.18 17.37 -0.62
C GLU A 119 3.47 15.96 -1.18
N TYR A 120 2.54 15.01 -1.03
CA TYR A 120 2.70 13.67 -1.62
C TYR A 120 2.79 13.73 -3.15
N ILE A 121 1.84 14.42 -3.81
CA ILE A 121 1.84 14.57 -5.27
C ILE A 121 3.14 15.21 -5.74
N LYS A 122 3.55 16.30 -5.09
CA LYS A 122 4.77 17.04 -5.42
C LYS A 122 6.01 16.17 -5.32
N GLN A 123 6.17 15.43 -4.22
CA GLN A 123 7.32 14.55 -4.02
C GLN A 123 7.30 13.36 -4.97
N LYS A 124 6.12 12.79 -5.25
CA LYS A 124 5.99 11.70 -6.21
C LYS A 124 6.36 12.11 -7.64
N ILE A 125 5.96 13.31 -8.08
CA ILE A 125 6.36 13.82 -9.40
C ILE A 125 7.88 14.00 -9.45
N ARG A 126 8.49 14.56 -8.39
CA ARG A 126 9.96 14.73 -8.30
C ARG A 126 10.69 13.39 -8.39
N SER A 127 10.29 12.39 -7.60
CA SER A 127 10.94 11.08 -7.60
C SER A 127 10.85 10.42 -8.97
N VAL A 128 9.68 10.46 -9.61
CA VAL A 128 9.48 9.90 -10.96
C VAL A 128 10.38 10.57 -12.01
N ILE A 129 10.61 11.89 -11.90
CA ILE A 129 11.53 12.60 -12.81
C ILE A 129 12.97 12.14 -12.58
N ILE A 130 13.41 12.08 -11.32
CA ILE A 130 14.77 11.64 -10.95
C ILE A 130 15.02 10.22 -11.44
N ASP A 131 14.10 9.29 -11.18
CA ASP A 131 14.19 7.90 -11.62
C ASP A 131 14.26 7.80 -13.15
N ASN A 132 13.51 8.64 -13.86
CA ASN A 132 13.53 8.68 -15.31
C ASN A 132 14.86 9.24 -15.88
N VAL A 133 15.44 10.25 -15.23
CA VAL A 133 16.76 10.79 -15.62
C VAL A 133 17.84 9.74 -15.39
N ASN A 134 17.84 9.08 -14.24
CA ASN A 134 18.81 8.03 -13.91
C ASN A 134 18.74 6.85 -14.89
N LYS A 135 17.54 6.45 -15.30
CA LYS A 135 17.35 5.39 -16.32
C LYS A 135 17.87 5.76 -17.70
N LYS A 136 17.84 7.04 -18.07
CA LYS A 136 18.42 7.52 -19.34
C LYS A 136 19.94 7.67 -19.27
N GLY A 137 20.49 7.96 -18.09
CA GLY A 137 21.93 8.12 -17.88
C GLY A 137 22.72 6.81 -17.82
N GLY A 138 22.07 5.67 -17.57
CA GLY A 138 22.71 4.34 -17.50
C GLY A 138 22.74 3.55 -18.81
N ALA A 139 22.45 4.18 -19.95
CA ALA A 139 22.41 3.56 -21.28
C ALA A 139 23.51 4.09 -22.21
N LEU A 140 24.72 4.28 -21.67
CA LEU A 140 25.94 4.62 -22.41
C LEU A 140 26.96 3.48 -22.29
#